data_AF-A0A2G2X1E2-F1
#
_entry.id   AF-A0A2G2X1E2-F1
#
_cell.length_a   1.000
_cell.length_b   1.000
_cell.length_c   1.000
_cell.angle_alpha   90.00
_cell.angle_beta   90.00
_cell.angle_gamma   90.00
#
_symmetry.space_group_name_H-M   'P 1'
#
loop_
_entity.id
_entity.type
_entity.pdbx_description
1 polymer ?
#
loop_
_entity_poly.entity_id
_entity_poly.type
_entity_poly.pdbx_seq_one_letter_code
_entity_poly.pdbx_strand_id
1 'polypeptide(L)' 'MIVANAGDCRAVLEKRGDWLVKGLKGSAYPLSAEPELQETSLTEDMSFLIMGCDGLWDVMSSQCAVTMGRKELMLHNDPE' A
#
# COMPACT_ATOMS: atom_id res chain seq x y z
N MET A 1 8.12 3.30 -9.47
CA MET A 1 7.11 2.25 -9.16
C MET A 1 5.74 2.73 -9.63
N ILE A 2 5.06 1.92 -10.42
CA ILE A 2 3.70 2.17 -10.90
C ILE A 2 2.77 1.20 -10.19
N VAL A 3 1.61 1.68 -9.73
CA VAL A 3 0.51 0.86 -9.21
C VAL A 3 -0.70 1.07 -10.12
N ALA A 4 -1.36 -0.01 -10.49
CA ALA A 4 -2.62 -0.02 -11.22
C ALA A 4 -3.68 -0.67 -10.34
N ASN A 5 -4.78 0.03 -10.04
CA ASN A 5 -5.85 -0.48 -9.17
C ASN A 5 -7.21 -0.42 -9.88
N ALA A 6 -7.95 -1.52 -9.89
CA ALA A 6 -9.33 -1.59 -10.35
C ALA A 6 -10.18 -2.26 -9.27
N GLY A 7 -11.06 -1.49 -8.62
CA GLY A 7 -11.83 -1.92 -7.45
C GLY A 7 -11.48 -1.16 -6.19
N ASP A 8 -11.70 -1.80 -5.05
CA ASP A 8 -11.60 -1.29 -3.67
C ASP A 8 -10.33 -1.75 -2.92
N CYS A 9 -9.56 -2.67 -3.51
CA CYS A 9 -8.20 -3.00 -3.11
C CYS A 9 -7.33 -1.75 -2.96
N ARG A 10 -6.31 -1.83 -2.09
CA ARG A 10 -5.44 -0.70 -1.77
C ARG A 10 -3.98 -1.14 -1.60
N ALA A 11 -3.08 -0.26 -1.99
CA ALA A 11 -1.66 -0.38 -1.75
C ALA A 11 -1.17 0.74 -0.82
N VAL A 12 -0.30 0.41 0.14
CA VAL A 12 0.29 1.36 1.10
C VAL A 12 1.80 1.19 1.07
N LEU A 13 2.50 2.23 0.63
CA LEU A 13 3.97 2.27 0.56
C LEU A 13 4.51 2.94 1.82
N GLU A 14 5.34 2.22 2.58
CA GLU A 14 6.01 2.79 3.75
C GLU A 14 7.15 3.70 3.31
N LYS A 15 7.21 4.90 3.91
CA LYS A 15 8.26 5.89 3.70
C LYS A 15 8.68 6.44 5.07
N ARG A 16 9.97 6.44 5.42
CA ARG A 16 10.45 6.74 6.79
C ARG A 16 9.81 8.00 7.40
N GLY A 17 8.82 7.78 8.27
CA GLY A 17 8.09 8.82 9.00
C GLY A 17 6.67 9.13 8.49
N ASP A 18 6.21 8.48 7.42
CA ASP A 18 4.91 8.69 6.77
C ASP A 18 4.48 7.42 5.98
N TRP A 19 3.39 7.47 5.22
CA TRP A 19 3.04 6.42 4.26
C TRP A 19 2.23 6.98 3.07
N LEU A 20 2.52 6.47 1.87
CA LEU A 20 1.79 6.84 0.66
C LEU A 20 0.70 5.81 0.38
N VAL A 21 -0.57 6.23 0.45
CA VAL A 21 -1.73 5.38 0.11
C VAL A 21 -2.07 5.53 -1.37
N LYS A 22 -2.21 4.40 -2.07
CA LYS A 22 -2.56 4.32 -3.49
C LYS A 22 -3.82 3.48 -3.71
N GLY A 23 -4.63 3.87 -4.71
CA GLY A 23 -5.91 3.23 -5.02
C GLY A 23 -7.09 3.76 -4.19
N LEU A 24 -7.13 5.08 -3.93
CA LEU A 24 -8.23 5.71 -3.18
C LEU A 24 -9.32 6.31 -4.08
N LYS A 25 -9.12 6.42 -5.40
CA LYS A 25 -10.18 6.90 -6.29
C LYS A 25 -10.97 5.72 -6.82
N GLY A 26 -12.23 5.64 -6.42
CA GLY A 26 -13.20 4.81 -7.13
C GLY A 26 -13.34 5.24 -8.59
N SER A 27 -13.70 4.29 -9.44
CA SER A 27 -14.06 4.53 -10.83
C SER A 27 -15.21 5.55 -10.94
N ALA A 28 -15.20 6.39 -11.98
CA ALA A 28 -16.30 7.31 -12.28
C ALA A 28 -17.62 6.57 -12.61
N TYR A 29 -17.53 5.28 -12.91
CA TYR A 29 -18.64 4.37 -13.20
C TYR A 29 -18.73 3.29 -12.11
N PRO A 30 -19.93 2.80 -11.74
CA PRO A 30 -20.10 1.80 -10.68
C PRO A 30 -19.48 0.43 -11.01
N LEU A 31 -19.17 0.17 -12.28
CA LEU A 31 -18.41 -1.00 -12.71
C LEU A 31 -17.56 -0.59 -13.93
N SER A 32 -16.24 -0.73 -13.82
CA SER A 32 -15.29 -0.54 -14.92
C SER A 32 -14.09 -1.48 -14.72
N ALA A 33 -13.49 -1.91 -15.83
CA ALA A 33 -12.22 -2.64 -15.83
C ALA A 33 -11.00 -1.70 -16.07
N GLU A 34 -11.25 -0.40 -16.25
CA GLU A 34 -10.20 0.62 -16.41
C GLU A 34 -9.56 0.93 -15.03
N PRO A 35 -8.24 0.75 -14.85
CA PRO A 35 -7.59 0.95 -13.55
C PRO A 35 -7.18 2.41 -13.31
N GLU A 36 -7.22 2.85 -12.04
CA GLU A 36 -6.48 4.04 -11.61
C GLU A 36 -4.97 3.73 -11.65
N LEU A 37 -4.20 4.50 -12.42
CA LEU A 37 -2.75 4.43 -12.46
C LEU A 37 -2.13 5.49 -11.54
N GLN A 38 -1.22 5.08 -10.67
CA GLN A 38 -0.45 5.98 -9.81
C GLN A 38 1.05 5.66 -9.83
N GLU A 39 1.83 6.56 -10.40
CA GLU A 39 3.29 6.49 -10.46
C GLU A 39 3.96 7.21 -9.28
N THR A 40 5.09 6.67 -8.80
CA THR A 40 5.95 7.32 -7.79
C THR A 40 7.39 6.86 -7.97
N SER A 41 8.34 7.79 -7.98
CA SER A 41 9.77 7.50 -7.95
C SER A 41 10.15 6.79 -6.64
N LEU A 42 10.93 5.72 -6.72
CA LEU A 42 11.44 5.04 -5.54
C LEU A 42 12.65 5.81 -4.99
N THR A 43 12.74 5.89 -3.66
CA THR A 43 13.77 6.62 -2.91
C THR A 43 14.25 5.78 -1.72
N GLU A 44 15.45 6.02 -1.22
CA GLU A 44 16.10 5.21 -0.16
C GLU A 44 15.39 5.27 1.21
N ASP A 45 14.50 6.25 1.39
CA ASP A 45 13.61 6.37 2.55
C ASP A 45 12.33 5.52 2.42
N MET A 46 12.13 4.78 1.32
CA MET A 46 11.02 3.83 1.16
C MET A 46 11.48 2.40 1.50
N SER A 47 10.79 1.72 2.41
CA SER A 47 11.24 0.41 2.91
C SER A 47 10.48 -0.78 2.31
N PHE A 48 9.15 -0.72 2.23
CA PHE A 48 8.32 -1.83 1.74
C PHE A 48 6.93 -1.37 1.27
N LEU A 49 6.28 -2.20 0.45
CA LEU A 49 4.92 -2.01 -0.05
C LEU A 49 3.99 -3.06 0.55
N ILE A 50 2.88 -2.63 1.15
CA ILE A 50 1.75 -3.50 1.51
C ILE A 50 0.71 -3.43 0.39
N MET A 51 0.20 -4.57 -0.05
CA MET A 51 -0.96 -4.66 -0.94
C MET A 51 -1.99 -5.60 -0.30
N GLY A 52 -3.28 -5.28 -0.40
CA GLY A 52 -4.35 -6.10 0.16
C GLY A 52 -5.72 -5.71 -0.37
N CYS A 53 -6.68 -6.61 -0.17
CA CYS A 53 -8.10 -6.38 -0.45
C CYS A 53 -8.81 -5.69 0.73
N ASP A 54 -10.05 -5.29 0.49
CA ASP A 54 -11.07 -4.89 1.48
C ASP A 54 -10.94 -5.58 2.84
N GLY A 55 -10.92 -6.92 2.89
CA GLY A 55 -10.89 -7.71 4.12
C GLY A 55 -9.69 -7.45 5.05
N LEU A 56 -8.60 -6.85 4.56
CA LEU A 56 -7.53 -6.30 5.40
C LEU A 56 -7.84 -4.85 5.81
N TRP A 57 -8.22 -4.01 4.85
CA TRP A 57 -8.32 -2.56 5.04
C TRP A 57 -9.58 -2.09 5.77
N ASP A 58 -10.62 -2.94 5.85
CA ASP A 58 -11.84 -2.72 6.62
C ASP A 58 -11.61 -2.88 8.13
N VAL A 59 -10.62 -3.70 8.52
CA VAL A 59 -10.31 -4.01 9.93
C VAL A 59 -8.97 -3.43 10.41
N MET A 60 -8.11 -2.97 9.50
CA MET A 60 -6.78 -2.48 9.81
C MET A 60 -6.48 -1.14 9.13
N SER A 61 -6.17 -0.11 9.93
CA SER A 61 -5.72 1.18 9.39
C SER A 61 -4.35 1.06 8.72
N SER A 62 -4.07 1.92 7.74
CA SER A 62 -2.78 1.96 7.05
C SER A 62 -1.60 2.17 8.01
N GLN A 63 -1.78 2.98 9.05
CA GLN A 63 -0.78 3.17 10.11
C GLN A 63 -0.53 1.89 10.92
N CYS A 64 -1.58 1.14 11.26
CA CYS A 64 -1.45 -0.13 11.98
C CYS A 64 -0.72 -1.16 11.12
N ALA A 65 -1.11 -1.30 9.85
CA ALA A 65 -0.49 -2.21 8.89
C ALA A 65 1.00 -1.88 8.66
N VAL A 66 1.34 -0.59 8.50
CA VAL A 66 2.73 -0.12 8.38
C VAL A 66 3.53 -0.39 9.66
N THR A 67 2.96 -0.14 10.84
CA THR A 67 3.63 -0.39 12.12
C THR A 67 3.90 -1.89 12.33
N MET A 68 2.92 -2.75 12.02
CA MET A 68 3.05 -4.19 12.12
C MET A 68 4.06 -4.72 11.09
N GLY A 69 3.92 -4.36 9.80
CA GLY A 69 4.83 -4.77 8.74
C GLY A 69 6.29 -4.37 9.02
N ARG A 70 6.52 -3.16 9.53
CA ARG A 70 7.85 -2.72 9.98
C ARG A 70 8.38 -3.56 11.13
N LYS A 71 7.55 -3.85 12.15
CA LYS A 71 7.95 -4.67 13.30
C LYS A 71 8.34 -6.09 12.88
N GLU A 72 7.50 -6.76 12.09
CA GLU A 72 7.76 -8.14 11.67
C GLU A 72 8.95 -8.23 10.70
N LEU A 73 9.14 -7.23 9.81
CA LEU A 73 10.36 -7.13 9.01
C LEU A 73 11.59 -6.91 9.90
N MET A 74 11.55 -6.02 10.89
CA MET A 74 12.68 -5.82 11.82
C MET A 74 13.02 -7.08 12.65
N LEU A 75 12.07 -7.98 12.88
CA LEU A 75 12.27 -9.25 13.60
C LEU A 75 12.80 -10.39 12.72
N HIS A 76 12.56 -10.35 11.40
CA HIS A 76 12.84 -11.46 10.48
C HIS A 76 13.77 -11.12 9.32
N ASN A 77 14.20 -9.86 9.20
CA ASN A 77 15.11 -9.37 8.16
C ASN A 77 16.54 -9.18 8.70
N ASP A 78 16.93 -10.03 9.66
CA ASP A 78 18.31 -10.23 10.08
C ASP A 78 19.01 -11.13 9.04
N PRO A 79 20.13 -10.70 8.42
CA PRO A 79 20.82 -11.49 7.40
C PRO A 79 21.83 -12.51 7.97
N GLU A 80 21.92 -12.69 9.30
CA GLU A 80 22.68 -13.76 9.98
C GLU A 80 21.84 -15.04 10.25
#